data_AF-A0A6G3X3L6-F1
#
_entry.id   AF-A0A6G3X3L6-F1
#
_cell.length_a   1.000
_cell.length_b   1.000
_cell.length_c   1.000
_cell.angle_alpha   90.00
_cell.angle_beta   90.00
_cell.angle_gamma   90.00
#
_symmetry.space_group_name_H-M   'P 1'
#
loop_
_entity.id
_entity.type
_entity.pdbx_description
1 polymer ?
#
loop_
_entity_poly.entity_id
_entity_poly.type
_entity_poly.pdbx_seq_one_letter_code
_entity_poly.pdbx_strand_id
1 'polypeptide(L)'
;YSLGALGLLTAVTTIYLAFRPEHPAARLTEDDESRLRALLERHGGRDSLGHFALRRDKGVVFSPSGKAAVCYRVVSGVMLAGGDPIGDVEAWPGAIERFMDEAQAHSWTPAVMGCSETGGQVWTRETGLTALELGDEAVV
;
A
#
# COMPACT_ATOMS: atom_id res chain seq x y z
N TYR A 1 10.47 26.98 -40.23
CA TYR A 1 11.03 25.79 -39.55
C TYR A 1 10.87 25.84 -38.04
N SER A 2 11.03 26.99 -37.38
CA SER A 2 10.99 27.12 -35.91
C SER A 2 9.62 26.79 -35.28
N LEU A 3 8.50 27.19 -35.89
CA LEU A 3 7.15 26.95 -35.33
C LEU A 3 6.79 25.45 -35.29
N GLY A 4 7.13 24.70 -36.34
CA GLY A 4 6.91 23.25 -36.39
C GLY A 4 7.79 22.49 -35.39
N ALA A 5 9.04 22.95 -35.19
CA ALA A 5 9.94 22.37 -34.19
C ALA A 5 9.44 22.60 -32.76
N LEU A 6 8.95 23.81 -32.44
CA LEU A 6 8.31 24.11 -31.15
C LEU A 6 7.03 23.29 -30.94
N GLY A 7 6.19 23.14 -31.97
CA GLY A 7 4.98 22.32 -31.90
C GLY A 7 5.28 20.84 -31.63
N LEU A 8 6.27 20.28 -32.33
CA LEU A 8 6.72 18.90 -32.13
C LEU A 8 7.29 18.70 -30.73
N LEU A 9 8.13 19.62 -30.25
CA LEU A 9 8.71 19.54 -28.91
C LEU A 9 7.62 19.54 -27.84
N THR A 10 6.66 20.46 -27.93
CA THR A 10 5.52 20.50 -26.98
C THR A 10 4.71 19.21 -27.02
N ALA A 11 4.37 18.69 -28.22
CA ALA A 11 3.62 17.45 -28.34
C ALA A 11 4.37 16.26 -27.72
N VAL A 12 5.66 16.11 -28.03
CA VAL A 12 6.50 15.04 -27.48
C VAL A 12 6.64 15.17 -25.97
N THR A 13 6.85 16.38 -25.43
CA THR A 13 6.95 16.57 -23.98
C THR A 13 5.63 16.28 -23.27
N THR A 14 4.49 16.68 -23.84
CA THR A 14 3.18 16.40 -23.24
C THR A 14 2.88 14.91 -23.25
N ILE A 15 3.13 14.22 -24.37
CA ILE A 15 3.00 12.75 -24.46
C ILE A 15 3.93 12.09 -23.45
N TYR A 16 5.20 12.48 -23.42
CA TYR A 16 6.16 11.92 -22.47
C TYR A 16 5.72 12.14 -21.01
N LEU A 17 5.27 13.34 -20.63
CA LEU A 17 4.81 13.61 -19.27
C LEU A 17 3.49 12.92 -18.92
N ALA A 18 2.61 12.69 -19.90
CA ALA A 18 1.36 11.95 -19.71
C ALA A 18 1.60 10.45 -19.55
N PHE A 19 2.61 9.89 -20.22
CA PHE A 19 2.93 8.47 -20.19
C PHE A 19 4.17 8.13 -19.35
N ARG A 20 4.84 9.12 -18.74
CA ARG A 20 5.98 8.83 -17.87
C ARG A 20 5.46 7.99 -16.71
N PRO A 21 6.09 6.85 -16.40
CA PRO A 21 5.78 6.13 -15.19
C PRO A 21 6.02 7.09 -14.03
N GLU A 22 4.97 7.41 -13.29
CA GLU A 22 5.18 7.87 -11.93
C GLU A 22 5.89 6.73 -11.21
N HIS A 23 7.09 7.00 -10.71
CA HIS A 23 7.77 6.13 -9.77
C HIS A 23 7.37 6.64 -8.39
N PRO A 24 6.36 6.06 -7.73
CA PRO A 24 6.00 6.51 -6.41
C PRO A 24 7.14 6.05 -5.51
N ALA A 25 7.90 7.01 -5.00
CA ALA A 25 8.88 6.77 -3.96
C ALA A 25 8.14 6.51 -2.64
N ALA A 26 7.27 5.51 -2.60
CA ALA A 26 6.72 4.95 -1.37
C ALA A 26 7.90 4.34 -0.60
N ARG A 27 8.60 5.19 0.15
CA ARG A 27 9.78 4.87 0.94
C ARG A 27 9.40 5.08 2.39
N LEU A 28 9.60 4.02 3.18
CA LEU A 28 9.50 4.07 4.63
C LEU A 28 10.51 5.10 5.17
N THR A 29 10.03 6.16 5.80
CA THR A 29 10.91 7.11 6.51
C THR A 29 11.39 6.51 7.84
N GLU A 30 12.43 7.11 8.46
CA GLU A 30 12.91 6.64 9.77
C GLU A 30 11.85 6.79 10.89
N ASP A 31 11.01 7.83 10.79
CA ASP A 31 9.88 8.02 11.71
C ASP A 31 8.81 6.94 11.50
N ASP A 32 8.48 6.63 10.25
CA ASP A 32 7.55 5.56 9.90
C ASP A 32 8.05 4.20 10.41
N GLU A 33 9.34 3.90 10.20
CA GLU A 33 9.97 2.67 10.69
C GLU A 33 9.85 2.57 12.22
N SER A 34 10.09 3.68 12.93
CA SER A 34 9.99 3.74 14.40
C SER A 34 8.56 3.51 14.89
N ARG A 35 7.57 4.13 14.23
CA ARG A 35 6.15 3.95 14.56
C ARG A 35 5.66 2.55 14.25
N LEU A 36 6.08 1.98 13.11
CA LEU A 36 5.73 0.61 12.74
C LEU A 36 6.32 -0.40 13.72
N ARG A 37 7.57 -0.20 14.15
CA ARG A 37 8.23 -1.01 15.17
C ARG A 37 7.47 -0.97 16.50
N ALA A 38 7.01 0.21 16.93
CA ALA A 38 6.20 0.34 18.13
C ALA A 38 4.84 -0.40 18.02
N LEU A 39 4.22 -0.41 16.84
CA LEU A 39 2.99 -1.20 16.60
C LEU A 39 3.28 -2.71 16.63
N LEU A 40 4.38 -3.15 16.02
CA LEU A 40 4.81 -4.55 16.03
C LEU A 40 5.19 -5.05 17.44
N GLU A 41 5.84 -4.23 18.26
CA GLU A 41 6.14 -4.58 19.66
C GLU A 41 4.87 -4.80 20.47
N ARG A 42 3.80 -4.05 20.20
CA ARG A 42 2.53 -4.13 20.94
C ARG A 42 1.58 -5.19 20.40
N HIS A 43 1.57 -5.42 19.09
CA HIS A 43 0.53 -6.20 18.41
C HIS A 43 1.08 -7.27 17.44
N GLY A 44 2.40 -7.33 17.21
CA GLY A 44 3.04 -8.18 16.21
C GLY A 44 3.15 -9.66 16.58
N GLY A 45 2.82 -10.06 17.81
CA GLY A 45 2.81 -11.48 18.21
C GLY A 45 1.76 -12.33 17.49
N ARG A 46 0.86 -11.71 16.71
CA ARG A 46 -0.19 -12.38 15.93
C ARG A 46 0.19 -12.73 14.50
N ASP A 47 1.30 -12.18 13.99
CA ASP A 47 1.69 -12.33 12.58
C ASP A 47 3.19 -12.68 12.49
N SER A 48 3.48 -13.89 12.01
CA SER A 48 4.84 -14.39 11.75
C SER A 48 5.58 -13.55 10.70
N LEU A 49 4.84 -12.84 9.85
CA LEU A 49 5.35 -12.03 8.74
C LEU A 49 5.45 -10.53 9.06
N GLY A 50 5.11 -10.09 10.28
CA GLY A 50 5.15 -8.68 10.66
C GLY A 50 6.52 -8.02 10.47
N HIS A 51 7.61 -8.79 10.51
CA HIS A 51 8.97 -8.28 10.24
C HIS A 51 9.18 -7.86 8.77
N PHE A 52 8.48 -8.49 7.81
CA PHE A 52 8.58 -8.12 6.38
C PHE A 52 7.95 -6.77 6.06
N ALA A 53 7.14 -6.24 6.97
CA ALA A 53 6.57 -4.91 6.87
C ALA A 53 7.62 -3.79 7.03
N LEU A 54 8.73 -4.06 7.72
CA LEU A 54 9.83 -3.10 7.93
C LEU A 54 10.77 -2.99 6.73
N ARG A 55 10.49 -3.66 5.60
CA ARG A 55 11.33 -3.52 4.42
C ARG A 55 11.21 -2.10 3.85
N ARG A 56 12.37 -1.46 3.66
CA ARG A 56 12.50 -0.07 3.17
C ARG A 56 12.01 0.15 1.73
N ASP A 57 11.67 -0.92 1.00
CA ASP A 57 11.07 -0.85 -0.33
C ASP A 57 9.52 -0.75 -0.30
N LYS A 58 8.93 -0.63 0.90
CA LYS A 58 7.50 -0.41 1.12
C LYS A 58 7.24 1.01 1.62
N GLY A 59 6.08 1.56 1.25
CA GLY A 59 5.45 2.67 1.94
C GLY A 59 4.49 2.18 3.02
N VAL A 60 4.01 3.11 3.84
CA VAL A 60 3.04 2.82 4.89
C VAL A 60 1.95 3.89 4.93
N VAL A 61 0.73 3.45 5.17
CA VAL A 61 -0.39 4.33 5.52
C VAL A 61 -0.85 3.98 6.92
N PHE A 62 -0.95 4.98 7.80
CA PHE A 62 -1.43 4.80 9.16
C PHE A 62 -2.92 5.12 9.28
N SER A 63 -3.63 4.42 10.17
CA SER A 63 -4.98 4.80 10.55
C SER A 63 -5.01 6.20 11.19
N PRO A 64 -6.15 6.92 11.14
CA PRO A 64 -6.29 8.21 11.80
C PRO A 64 -5.95 8.18 13.31
N SER A 65 -6.18 7.05 13.97
CA SER A 65 -5.86 6.86 15.39
C SER A 65 -4.38 6.52 15.64
N GLY A 66 -3.62 6.21 14.59
CA GLY A 66 -2.22 5.77 14.68
C GLY A 66 -2.05 4.37 15.29
N LYS A 67 -3.14 3.66 15.57
CA LYS A 67 -3.13 2.32 16.19
C LYS A 67 -3.05 1.18 15.18
N ALA A 68 -3.16 1.47 13.90
CA ALA A 68 -3.01 0.49 12.83
C ALA A 68 -2.28 1.07 11.62
N ALA A 69 -1.68 0.22 10.79
CA ALA A 69 -0.96 0.64 9.60
C ALA A 69 -1.05 -0.41 8.48
N VAL A 70 -1.18 0.02 7.23
CA VAL A 70 -1.10 -0.83 6.04
C VAL A 70 0.23 -0.56 5.34
N CYS A 71 1.04 -1.61 5.19
CA CYS A 71 2.28 -1.54 4.42
C CYS A 71 2.03 -1.94 2.97
N TYR A 72 2.49 -1.12 2.03
CA TYR A 72 2.19 -1.31 0.62
C TYR A 72 3.39 -1.02 -0.28
N ARG A 73 3.29 -1.44 -1.54
CA ARG A 73 4.21 -1.03 -2.60
C ARG A 73 3.42 -0.80 -3.88
N VAL A 74 3.84 0.17 -4.69
CA VAL A 74 3.27 0.37 -6.02
C VAL A 74 4.11 -0.32 -7.09
N VAL A 75 3.48 -1.15 -7.92
CA VAL A 75 4.11 -1.85 -9.04
C VAL A 75 3.22 -1.68 -10.26
N SER A 76 3.72 -1.01 -11.30
CA SER A 76 3.00 -0.81 -12.57
C SER A 76 1.57 -0.25 -12.40
N GLY A 77 1.39 0.72 -11.50
CA GLY A 77 0.08 1.34 -11.21
C GLY A 77 -0.83 0.52 -10.28
N VAL A 78 -0.33 -0.59 -9.71
CA VAL A 78 -1.05 -1.38 -8.70
C VAL A 78 -0.47 -1.08 -7.33
N MET A 79 -1.29 -0.59 -6.41
CA MET A 79 -0.94 -0.37 -5.00
C MET A 79 -1.22 -1.67 -4.23
N LEU A 80 -0.15 -2.43 -3.96
CA LEU A 80 -0.22 -3.76 -3.37
C LEU A 80 0.05 -3.71 -1.86
N ALA A 81 -0.99 -3.93 -1.05
CA ALA A 81 -0.87 -4.17 0.38
C ALA A 81 -0.26 -5.57 0.63
N GLY A 82 0.69 -5.65 1.56
CA GLY A 82 1.28 -6.91 1.98
C GLY A 82 0.64 -7.40 3.26
N GLY A 83 -0.30 -8.33 3.15
CA GLY A 83 -0.95 -9.00 4.28
C GLY A 83 -1.98 -8.14 5.00
N ASP A 84 -2.11 -8.42 6.30
CA ASP A 84 -3.05 -7.76 7.19
C ASP A 84 -2.52 -6.37 7.63
N PRO A 85 -3.41 -5.43 7.97
CA PRO A 85 -2.98 -4.23 8.67
C PRO A 85 -2.30 -4.58 10.01
N ILE A 86 -1.21 -3.89 10.31
CA ILE A 86 -0.45 -4.09 11.54
C ILE A 86 -1.06 -3.22 12.64
N GLY A 87 -1.33 -3.80 13.81
CA GLY A 87 -1.79 -3.06 14.98
C GLY A 87 -3.14 -3.54 15.50
N ASP A 88 -3.88 -2.64 16.12
CA ASP A 88 -5.18 -2.92 16.73
C ASP A 88 -6.24 -3.18 15.66
N VAL A 89 -6.92 -4.34 15.76
CA VAL A 89 -7.96 -4.78 14.82
C VAL A 89 -9.12 -3.78 14.75
N GLU A 90 -9.44 -3.11 15.86
CA GLU A 90 -10.47 -2.07 15.88
C GLU A 90 -10.10 -0.85 15.02
N ALA A 91 -8.81 -0.63 14.79
CA ALA A 91 -8.30 0.48 13.99
C ALA A 91 -8.00 0.10 12.53
N TRP A 92 -8.11 -1.18 12.15
CA TRP A 92 -7.87 -1.65 10.78
C TRP A 92 -8.75 -0.97 9.74
N PRO A 93 -10.07 -0.78 9.95
CA PRO A 93 -10.92 -0.11 8.97
C PRO A 93 -10.40 1.29 8.59
N GLY A 94 -9.96 2.06 9.59
CA GLY A 94 -9.40 3.39 9.34
C GLY A 94 -8.06 3.37 8.61
N ALA A 95 -7.25 2.32 8.75
CA ALA A 95 -6.03 2.17 7.96
C ALA A 95 -6.34 1.79 6.51
N ILE A 96 -7.33 0.90 6.32
CA ILE A 96 -7.80 0.44 5.01
C ILE A 96 -8.44 1.58 4.22
N GLU A 97 -9.29 2.38 4.85
CA GLU A 97 -9.89 3.58 4.24
C GLU A 97 -8.80 4.53 3.71
N ARG A 98 -7.80 4.83 4.54
CA ARG A 98 -6.67 5.67 4.13
C ARG A 98 -5.85 5.06 2.99
N PHE A 99 -5.69 3.74 2.98
CA PHE A 99 -5.04 3.05 1.87
C PHE A 99 -5.83 3.20 0.57
N MET A 100 -7.18 3.11 0.63
CA MET A 100 -8.05 3.32 -0.53
C MET A 100 -8.04 4.78 -0.99
N ASP A 101 -8.04 5.74 -0.07
CA ASP A 101 -7.89 7.17 -0.37
C ASP A 101 -6.59 7.44 -1.14
N GLU A 102 -5.48 6.85 -0.69
CA GLU A 102 -4.17 6.99 -1.32
C GLU A 102 -4.18 6.37 -2.73
N ALA A 103 -4.73 5.16 -2.88
CA ALA A 103 -4.89 4.53 -4.18
C ALA A 103 -5.72 5.41 -5.13
N GLN A 104 -6.83 5.99 -4.65
CA GLN A 104 -7.68 6.87 -5.44
C GLN A 104 -6.99 8.18 -5.82
N ALA A 105 -6.31 8.83 -4.87
CA ALA A 105 -5.60 10.09 -5.08
C ALA A 105 -4.52 9.97 -6.16
N HIS A 106 -3.90 8.80 -6.26
CA HIS A 106 -2.87 8.50 -7.23
C HIS A 106 -3.36 7.68 -8.44
N SER A 107 -4.66 7.40 -8.55
CA SER A 107 -5.24 6.56 -9.62
C SER A 107 -4.57 5.17 -9.73
N TRP A 108 -4.14 4.61 -8.60
CA TRP A 108 -3.62 3.25 -8.53
C TRP A 108 -4.75 2.24 -8.31
N THR A 109 -4.58 1.07 -8.91
CA THR A 109 -5.47 -0.08 -8.65
C THR A 109 -5.08 -0.71 -7.31
N PRO A 110 -5.95 -0.74 -6.30
CA PRO A 110 -5.64 -1.38 -5.02
C PRO A 110 -5.67 -2.91 -5.16
N ALA A 111 -4.75 -3.58 -4.49
CA ALA A 111 -4.71 -5.03 -4.36
C ALA A 111 -4.11 -5.43 -3.01
N VAL A 112 -4.46 -6.62 -2.53
CA VAL A 112 -3.96 -7.18 -1.26
C VAL A 112 -3.41 -8.57 -1.55
N MET A 113 -2.23 -8.88 -1.00
CA MET A 113 -1.61 -10.21 -1.14
C MET A 113 -1.22 -10.76 0.22
N GLY A 114 -1.59 -12.02 0.47
CA GLY A 114 -1.18 -12.75 1.67
C GLY A 114 -1.85 -12.27 2.97
N CYS A 115 -3.08 -11.77 2.90
CA CYS A 115 -3.86 -11.48 4.11
C CYS A 115 -4.33 -12.79 4.76
N SER A 116 -4.48 -12.77 6.08
CA SER A 116 -5.11 -13.88 6.81
C SER A 116 -6.60 -13.96 6.48
N GLU A 117 -7.28 -15.01 6.94
CA GLU A 117 -8.74 -15.11 6.84
C GLU A 117 -9.44 -13.92 7.50
N THR A 118 -8.98 -13.50 8.68
CA THR A 118 -9.56 -12.35 9.41
C THR A 118 -9.32 -11.06 8.63
N GLY A 119 -8.11 -10.85 8.14
CA GLY A 119 -7.79 -9.69 7.31
C GLY A 119 -8.60 -9.67 6.00
N GLY A 120 -8.74 -10.81 5.34
CA GLY A 120 -9.53 -10.95 4.11
C GLY A 120 -11.00 -10.60 4.30
N GLN A 121 -11.60 -10.98 5.44
CA GLN A 121 -12.98 -10.58 5.79
C GLN A 121 -13.10 -9.06 5.99
N VAL A 122 -12.14 -8.44 6.69
CA VAL A 122 -12.13 -6.98 6.90
C VAL A 122 -11.90 -6.26 5.57
N TRP A 123 -10.91 -6.65 4.77
CA TRP A 123 -10.65 -6.08 3.44
C TRP A 123 -11.89 -6.16 2.55
N THR A 124 -12.53 -7.32 2.45
CA THR A 124 -13.74 -7.52 1.64
C THR A 124 -14.88 -6.61 2.11
N ARG A 125 -15.08 -6.51 3.43
CA ARG A 125 -16.14 -5.69 4.04
C ARG A 125 -15.92 -4.20 3.80
N GLU A 126 -14.70 -3.69 4.01
CA GLU A 126 -14.40 -2.26 3.96
C GLU A 126 -14.21 -1.74 2.53
N THR A 127 -13.77 -2.59 1.59
CA THR A 127 -13.37 -2.14 0.23
C THR A 127 -14.22 -2.69 -0.90
N GLY A 128 -15.01 -3.75 -0.66
CA GLY A 128 -15.73 -4.47 -1.71
C GLY A 128 -14.82 -5.30 -2.63
N LEU A 129 -13.53 -5.46 -2.31
CA LEU A 129 -12.63 -6.37 -3.02
C LEU A 129 -13.07 -7.83 -2.83
N THR A 130 -12.87 -8.65 -3.86
CA THR A 130 -13.10 -10.09 -3.77
C THR A 130 -11.85 -10.80 -3.26
N ALA A 131 -11.99 -11.59 -2.19
CA ALA A 131 -10.93 -12.46 -1.70
C ALA A 131 -10.84 -13.75 -2.54
N LEU A 132 -9.62 -14.17 -2.86
CA LEU A 132 -9.32 -15.45 -3.51
C LEU A 132 -8.34 -16.22 -2.63
N GLU A 133 -8.63 -17.51 -2.42
CA GLU A 133 -7.74 -18.40 -1.66
C GLU A 133 -6.43 -18.60 -2.43
N LEU A 134 -5.32 -18.22 -1.81
CA LEU A 134 -3.98 -18.33 -2.40
C LEU A 134 -3.28 -19.63 -2.00
N GLY A 135 -3.55 -20.12 -0.79
CA GLY A 135 -2.97 -21.33 -0.20
C GLY A 135 -2.89 -21.24 1.34
N ASP A 136 -2.57 -22.36 1.98
CA ASP A 136 -2.47 -22.45 3.44
C ASP A 136 -1.03 -22.20 3.94
N GLU A 137 -0.89 -21.47 5.04
CA GLU A 137 0.39 -21.34 5.76
C GLU A 137 0.66 -22.63 6.55
N ALA A 138 1.84 -23.24 6.33
CA ALA A 138 2.26 -24.41 7.09
C ALA A 138 2.84 -23.99 8.45
N VAL A 139 2.10 -24.27 9.53
CA VAL A 139 2.53 -24.07 10.92
C VAL A 139 2.95 -25.42 11.52
N VAL A 140 4.11 -25.48 12.19
CA VAL A 140 4.68 -26.69 12.83
C VAL A 140 4.63 -26.59 14.35
#